data_AF-A0A150S771-F1
#
_entry.id   AF-A0A150S771-F1
#
_cell.length_a   1.000
_cell.length_b   1.000
_cell.length_c   1.000
_cell.angle_alpha   90.00
_cell.angle_beta   90.00
_cell.angle_gamma   90.00
#
_symmetry.space_group_name_H-M   'P 1'
#
loop_
_entity.id
_entity.type
_entity.pdbx_description
1 polymer ?
#
loop_
_entity_poly.entity_id
_entity_poly.type
_entity_poly.pdbx_seq_one_letter_code
_entity_poly.pdbx_strand_id
1 'polypeptide(L)'
;MAASCREDRDIRAIALASLGAIALGSAVFGGVIGSFRGREQILYAAIKVPLAMLVTLVLCAPAFHALAAVLGRPWPMRSIIALALASAGRSSLVLLAFAPVLWLLIDLGLGYHASSVAAWLAYAVAGLAALGVLVRGIGAGRGRALTALAFMALFFAVGGQAAWIFRPYLGRPSAKVVPFLRAREGSFPDALFRSFRSSLEIYDDDVHPPDPDDYPCGYPYPYESQECPAGDGPTEGER
;
A
#
# COMPACT_ATOMS: atom_id res chain seq x y z
N MET A 1 40.60 -11.53 13.12
CA MET A 1 39.47 -12.46 13.37
C MET A 1 38.45 -11.90 14.37
N ALA A 2 38.85 -11.53 15.60
CA ALA A 2 37.92 -10.99 16.61
C ALA A 2 37.14 -9.71 16.21
N ALA A 3 37.77 -8.79 15.47
CA ALA A 3 37.11 -7.56 14.98
C ALA A 3 36.01 -7.85 13.94
N SER A 4 36.27 -8.74 12.98
CA SER A 4 35.27 -9.19 12.00
C SER A 4 34.12 -9.95 12.65
N CYS A 5 34.38 -10.78 13.67
CA CYS A 5 33.33 -11.42 14.47
C CYS A 5 32.52 -10.43 15.33
N ARG A 6 33.06 -9.26 15.66
CA ARG A 6 32.33 -8.20 16.36
C ARG A 6 31.43 -7.45 15.38
N GLU A 7 31.97 -7.08 14.22
CA GLU A 7 31.24 -6.36 13.18
C GLU A 7 30.07 -7.18 12.61
N ASP A 8 30.25 -8.48 12.35
CA ASP A 8 29.15 -9.36 11.92
C ASP A 8 28.06 -9.51 13.00
N ARG A 9 28.45 -9.51 14.28
CA ARG A 9 27.51 -9.58 15.40
C ARG A 9 26.73 -8.28 15.57
N ASP A 10 27.39 -7.14 15.39
CA ASP A 10 26.74 -5.83 15.44
C ASP A 10 25.75 -5.66 14.28
N ILE A 11 26.10 -6.10 13.07
CA ILE A 11 25.17 -6.11 11.91
C ILE A 11 23.96 -7.00 12.18
N ARG A 12 24.17 -8.21 12.72
CA ARG A 12 23.06 -9.12 13.07
C ARG A 12 22.16 -8.53 14.16
N ALA A 13 22.74 -7.91 15.18
CA ALA A 13 21.99 -7.27 16.26
C ALA A 13 21.13 -6.12 15.73
N ILE A 14 21.70 -5.26 14.86
CA ILE A 14 20.97 -4.16 14.22
C ILE A 14 19.84 -4.71 13.32
N ALA A 15 20.11 -5.76 12.55
CA ALA A 15 19.11 -6.39 11.69
C ALA A 15 17.95 -6.98 12.51
N LEU A 16 18.24 -7.72 13.59
CA LEU A 16 17.24 -8.29 14.48
C LEU A 16 16.43 -7.21 15.21
N ALA A 17 17.09 -6.17 15.72
CA ALA A 17 16.42 -5.04 16.34
C ALA A 17 15.50 -4.32 15.34
N SER A 18 15.95 -4.15 14.09
CA SER A 18 15.15 -3.55 13.03
C SER A 18 13.95 -4.41 12.66
N LEU A 19 14.14 -5.73 12.54
CA LEU A 19 13.04 -6.67 12.28
C LEU A 19 12.01 -6.68 13.42
N GLY A 20 12.46 -6.68 14.68
CA GLY A 20 11.59 -6.57 15.84
C GLY A 20 10.81 -5.26 15.85
N ALA A 21 11.48 -4.14 15.56
CA ALA A 21 10.84 -2.82 15.43
C ALA A 21 9.82 -2.77 14.28
N ILE A 22 10.14 -3.38 13.13
CA ILE A 22 9.22 -3.49 11.99
C ILE A 22 7.99 -4.28 12.42
N ALA A 23 8.19 -5.51 12.90
CA ALA A 23 7.09 -6.40 13.28
C ALA A 23 6.19 -5.75 14.33
N LEU A 24 6.75 -5.26 15.44
CA LEU A 24 5.98 -4.67 16.52
C LEU A 24 5.31 -3.35 16.11
N GLY A 25 6.09 -2.41 15.55
CA GLY A 25 5.60 -1.07 15.27
C GLY A 25 4.51 -1.04 14.20
N SER A 26 4.72 -1.81 13.13
CA SER A 26 3.72 -1.91 12.06
C SER A 26 2.49 -2.73 12.47
N ALA A 27 2.63 -3.75 13.32
CA ALA A 27 1.50 -4.52 13.85
C ALA A 27 0.62 -3.70 14.79
N VAL A 28 1.23 -2.99 15.74
CA VAL A 28 0.49 -2.15 16.70
C VAL A 28 -0.23 -1.02 15.97
N PHE A 29 0.48 -0.30 15.09
CA PHE A 29 -0.13 0.78 14.32
C PHE A 29 -1.22 0.28 13.36
N GLY A 30 -0.99 -0.86 12.70
CA GLY A 30 -1.99 -1.53 11.87
C GLY A 30 -3.23 -1.93 12.67
N GLY A 31 -3.06 -2.47 13.87
CA GLY A 31 -4.15 -2.81 14.79
C GLY A 31 -4.98 -1.60 15.21
N VAL A 32 -4.33 -0.47 15.50
CA VAL A 32 -5.02 0.80 15.82
C VAL A 32 -5.84 1.30 14.63
N ILE A 33 -5.30 1.26 13.41
CA ILE A 33 -6.06 1.61 12.19
C ILE A 33 -7.26 0.66 12.00
N GLY A 34 -7.08 -0.63 12.30
CA GLY A 34 -8.12 -1.65 12.20
C GLY A 34 -9.21 -1.59 13.28
N SER A 35 -9.03 -0.81 14.35
CA SER A 35 -9.95 -0.78 15.50
C SER A 35 -11.33 -0.20 15.19
N PHE A 36 -11.46 0.58 14.12
CA PHE A 36 -12.70 1.21 13.64
C PHE A 36 -13.88 0.26 13.38
N ARG A 37 -13.65 -1.04 13.30
CA ARG A 37 -14.66 -2.07 12.98
C ARG A 37 -14.85 -3.14 14.05
N GLY A 38 -13.95 -3.24 15.02
CA GLY A 38 -13.94 -4.32 16.00
C GLY A 38 -13.09 -5.55 15.63
N ARG A 39 -13.13 -6.53 16.53
CA ARG A 39 -12.15 -7.60 16.82
C ARG A 39 -11.43 -8.22 15.62
N GLU A 40 -12.14 -8.73 14.62
CA GLU A 40 -11.51 -9.49 13.53
C GLU A 40 -10.65 -8.60 12.60
N GLN A 41 -11.05 -7.35 12.37
CA GLN A 41 -10.31 -6.44 11.49
C GLN A 41 -9.00 -5.93 12.12
N ILE A 42 -8.95 -5.86 13.45
CA ILE A 42 -7.74 -5.52 14.21
C ILE A 42 -6.66 -6.57 13.94
N LEU A 43 -7.01 -7.86 14.06
CA LEU A 43 -6.06 -8.96 13.84
C LEU A 43 -5.60 -8.99 12.39
N TYR A 44 -6.52 -8.83 11.43
CA TYR A 44 -6.16 -8.78 10.02
C TYR A 44 -5.21 -7.63 9.69
N ALA A 45 -5.47 -6.42 10.17
CA ALA A 45 -4.60 -5.28 9.91
C ALA A 45 -3.25 -5.41 10.63
N ALA A 46 -3.25 -5.87 11.88
CA ALA A 46 -2.02 -6.08 12.66
C ALA A 46 -1.08 -7.12 12.02
N ILE A 47 -1.60 -8.10 11.29
CA ILE A 47 -0.78 -9.09 10.58
C ILE A 47 -0.40 -8.61 9.18
N LYS A 48 -1.35 -8.02 8.43
CA LYS A 48 -1.12 -7.62 7.04
C LYS A 48 -0.12 -6.48 6.90
N VAL A 49 -0.13 -5.50 7.80
CA VAL A 49 0.76 -4.33 7.67
C VAL A 49 2.24 -4.72 7.81
N PRO A 50 2.66 -5.54 8.82
CA PRO A 50 4.02 -6.08 8.85
C PRO A 50 4.40 -6.89 7.63
N LEU A 51 3.50 -7.78 7.16
CA LEU A 51 3.77 -8.60 5.97
C LEU A 51 3.96 -7.73 4.72
N ALA A 52 3.10 -6.73 4.51
CA ALA A 52 3.23 -5.80 3.41
C ALA A 52 4.56 -5.03 3.47
N MET A 53 4.99 -4.61 4.66
CA MET A 53 6.28 -3.94 4.86
C MET A 53 7.45 -4.89 4.52
N LEU A 54 7.44 -6.13 5.02
CA LEU A 54 8.51 -7.10 4.76
C LEU A 54 8.59 -7.48 3.28
N VAL A 55 7.45 -7.72 2.63
CA VAL A 55 7.38 -7.99 1.18
C VAL A 55 7.93 -6.79 0.39
N THR A 56 7.56 -5.57 0.77
CA THR A 56 8.09 -4.36 0.14
C THR A 56 9.62 -4.28 0.28
N LEU A 57 10.17 -4.58 1.46
CA LEU A 57 11.63 -4.61 1.64
C LEU A 57 12.31 -5.66 0.75
N VAL A 58 11.75 -6.87 0.67
CA VAL A 58 12.31 -7.95 -0.15
C VAL A 58 12.33 -7.56 -1.63
N LEU A 59 11.28 -6.89 -2.12
CA LEU A 59 11.19 -6.42 -3.50
C LEU A 59 12.11 -5.22 -3.77
N CYS A 60 12.19 -4.27 -2.84
CA CYS A 60 13.01 -3.07 -3.02
C CYS A 60 14.51 -3.33 -2.86
N ALA A 61 14.95 -4.29 -2.05
CA ALA A 61 16.37 -4.55 -1.80
C ALA A 61 17.21 -4.83 -3.07
N PRO A 62 16.85 -5.78 -3.97
CA PRO A 62 17.60 -6.00 -5.20
C PRO A 62 17.51 -4.79 -6.15
N ALA A 63 16.37 -4.10 -6.18
CA ALA A 63 16.20 -2.90 -7.00
C ALA A 63 17.07 -1.73 -6.50
N PHE A 64 17.20 -1.52 -5.20
CA PHE A 64 18.13 -0.56 -4.61
C PHE A 64 19.58 -0.89 -4.91
N HIS A 65 19.95 -2.18 -4.85
CA HIS A 65 21.30 -2.60 -5.19
C HIS A 65 21.63 -2.28 -6.66
N ALA A 66 20.73 -2.60 -7.59
CA ALA A 66 20.89 -2.26 -9.01
C ALA A 66 20.95 -0.74 -9.23
N LEU A 67 20.04 0.02 -8.61
CA LEU A 67 19.97 1.46 -8.73
C LEU A 67 21.22 2.16 -8.17
N ALA A 68 21.75 1.68 -7.04
CA ALA A 68 22.99 2.17 -6.47
C ALA A 68 24.17 1.94 -7.42
N ALA A 69 24.25 0.75 -8.05
CA ALA A 69 25.29 0.44 -9.03
C ALA A 69 25.22 1.37 -10.25
N VAL A 70 24.01 1.62 -10.80
CA VAL A 70 23.80 2.56 -11.91
C VAL A 70 24.18 4.00 -11.55
N LEU A 71 23.94 4.41 -10.30
CA LEU A 71 24.31 5.74 -9.79
C LEU A 71 25.79 5.84 -9.38
N GLY A 72 26.62 4.85 -9.71
CA GLY A 72 28.07 4.86 -9.43
C GLY A 72 28.42 4.55 -7.97
N ARG A 73 27.53 3.89 -7.22
CA ARG A 73 27.70 3.51 -5.82
C ARG A 73 27.57 1.99 -5.66
N PRO A 74 28.58 1.20 -6.08
CA PRO A 74 28.53 -0.27 -6.01
C PRO A 74 28.72 -0.75 -4.57
N TRP A 75 27.66 -0.63 -3.75
CA TRP A 75 27.66 -1.14 -2.39
C TRP A 75 27.36 -2.63 -2.34
N PRO A 76 27.95 -3.36 -1.39
CA PRO A 76 27.61 -4.76 -1.20
C PRO A 76 26.14 -4.89 -0.80
N MET A 77 25.47 -5.92 -1.31
CA MET A 77 24.06 -6.23 -1.03
C MET A 77 23.72 -6.21 0.48
N ARG A 78 24.66 -6.64 1.31
CA ARG A 78 24.55 -6.63 2.79
C ARG A 78 24.30 -5.24 3.35
N SER A 79 25.00 -4.23 2.83
CA SER A 79 24.85 -2.83 3.26
C SER A 79 23.52 -2.24 2.80
N ILE A 80 23.06 -2.59 1.60
CA ILE A 80 21.73 -2.21 1.10
C ILE A 80 20.63 -2.79 2.00
N ILE A 81 20.73 -4.08 2.34
CA ILE A 81 19.77 -4.76 3.23
C ILE A 81 19.80 -4.13 4.63
N ALA A 82 20.98 -3.92 5.20
CA ALA A 82 21.12 -3.29 6.52
C ALA A 82 20.55 -1.86 6.54
N LEU A 83 20.80 -1.08 5.49
CA LEU A 83 20.28 0.28 5.35
C LEU A 83 18.76 0.30 5.17
N ALA A 84 18.21 -0.63 4.40
CA ALA A 84 16.77 -0.78 4.20
C ALA A 84 16.07 -1.20 5.50
N LEU A 85 16.62 -2.19 6.21
CA LEU A 85 16.13 -2.63 7.52
C LEU A 85 16.17 -1.51 8.54
N ALA A 86 17.30 -0.80 8.66
CA ALA A 86 17.44 0.30 9.62
C ALA A 86 16.46 1.45 9.32
N SER A 87 16.28 1.80 8.04
CA SER A 87 15.33 2.84 7.62
C SER A 87 13.89 2.43 7.93
N ALA A 88 13.49 1.21 7.57
CA ALA A 88 12.16 0.68 7.83
C ALA A 88 11.87 0.46 9.33
N GLY A 89 12.88 0.03 10.09
CA GLY A 89 12.83 -0.04 11.55
C GLY A 89 12.54 1.31 12.17
N ARG A 90 13.23 2.37 11.71
CA ARG A 90 12.94 3.74 12.17
C ARG A 90 11.54 4.21 11.81
N SER A 91 11.07 4.00 10.57
CA SER A 91 9.67 4.30 10.23
C SER A 91 8.70 3.59 11.17
N SER A 92 8.94 2.30 11.45
CA SER A 92 8.06 1.50 12.29
C SER A 92 8.03 1.97 13.74
N LEU A 93 9.17 2.45 14.29
CA LEU A 93 9.21 3.09 15.60
C LEU A 93 8.44 4.42 15.63
N VAL A 94 8.50 5.21 14.55
CA VAL A 94 7.71 6.44 14.43
C VAL A 94 6.21 6.11 14.39
N LEU A 95 5.81 5.11 13.61
CA LEU A 95 4.41 4.64 13.58
C LEU A 95 3.96 4.11 14.95
N LEU A 96 4.80 3.36 15.64
CA LEU A 96 4.55 2.89 16.99
C LEU A 96 4.30 4.07 17.96
N ALA A 97 5.08 5.15 17.85
CA ALA A 97 4.91 6.35 18.66
C ALA A 97 3.59 7.10 18.34
N PHE A 98 3.13 7.07 17.08
CA PHE A 98 1.84 7.65 16.68
C PHE A 98 0.64 6.75 17.02
N ALA A 99 0.84 5.45 17.21
CA ALA A 99 -0.24 4.51 17.51
C ALA A 99 -1.11 4.90 18.72
N PRO A 100 -0.57 5.22 19.91
CA PRO A 100 -1.39 5.62 21.06
C PRO A 100 -2.10 6.96 20.83
N VAL A 101 -1.47 7.89 20.11
CA VAL A 101 -2.07 9.19 19.78
C VAL A 101 -3.29 9.00 18.88
N LEU A 102 -3.13 8.21 17.81
CA LEU A 102 -4.23 7.89 16.90
C LEU A 102 -5.34 7.16 17.66
N TRP A 103 -5.00 6.17 18.48
CA TRP A 103 -5.99 5.43 19.28
C TRP A 103 -6.80 6.35 20.20
N LEU A 104 -6.15 7.28 20.91
CA LEU A 104 -6.82 8.25 21.76
C LEU A 104 -7.75 9.17 20.97
N LEU A 105 -7.33 9.64 19.79
CA LEU A 105 -8.18 10.46 18.94
C LEU A 105 -9.43 9.69 18.49
N ILE A 106 -9.30 8.42 18.13
CA ILE A 106 -10.43 7.55 17.77
C ILE A 106 -11.40 7.42 18.95
N ASP A 107 -10.87 7.19 20.16
CA ASP A 107 -11.66 7.05 21.39
C ASP A 107 -12.41 8.35 21.76
N LEU A 108 -11.80 9.51 21.48
CA LEU A 108 -12.43 10.84 21.58
C LEU A 108 -13.49 11.13 20.51
N GLY A 109 -13.77 10.17 19.61
CA GLY A 109 -14.80 10.28 18.58
C GLY A 109 -14.31 10.76 17.21
N LEU A 110 -13.01 10.65 16.91
CA LEU A 110 -12.47 11.03 15.59
C LEU A 110 -13.09 10.15 14.48
N GLY A 111 -13.87 10.77 13.60
CA GLY A 111 -14.54 10.09 12.50
C GLY A 111 -13.59 9.35 11.55
N TYR A 112 -14.15 8.39 10.80
CA TYR A 112 -13.40 7.51 9.90
C TYR A 112 -12.49 8.25 8.90
N HIS A 113 -13.01 9.29 8.24
CA HIS A 113 -12.24 10.05 7.24
C HIS A 113 -11.09 10.81 7.88
N ALA A 114 -11.33 11.46 9.02
CA ALA A 114 -10.30 12.19 9.75
C ALA A 114 -9.19 11.24 10.26
N SER A 115 -9.56 10.05 10.73
CA SER A 115 -8.60 9.03 11.16
C SER A 115 -7.81 8.43 10.02
N SER A 116 -8.42 8.31 8.84
CA SER A 116 -7.71 7.93 7.62
C SER A 116 -6.66 8.99 7.27
N VAL A 117 -7.00 10.28 7.31
CA VAL A 117 -6.05 11.38 7.08
C VAL A 117 -4.94 11.38 8.13
N ALA A 118 -5.26 11.20 9.41
CA ALA A 118 -4.28 11.11 10.49
C ALA A 118 -3.30 9.93 10.28
N ALA A 119 -3.79 8.78 9.83
CA ALA A 119 -2.94 7.64 9.48
C ALA A 119 -1.99 7.97 8.31
N TRP A 120 -2.48 8.62 7.25
CA TRP A 120 -1.63 9.05 6.12
C TRP A 120 -0.54 10.04 6.56
N LEU A 121 -0.88 11.00 7.43
CA LEU A 121 0.10 11.94 7.99
C LEU A 121 1.16 11.21 8.83
N ALA A 122 0.77 10.25 9.66
CA ALA A 122 1.70 9.42 10.42
C ALA A 122 2.64 8.62 9.50
N TYR A 123 2.13 8.01 8.43
CA TYR A 123 2.95 7.34 7.41
C TYR A 123 3.90 8.31 6.69
N ALA A 124 3.48 9.54 6.40
CA ALA A 124 4.34 10.55 5.79
C ALA A 124 5.50 10.93 6.73
N VAL A 125 5.22 11.18 8.01
CA VAL A 125 6.26 11.48 9.01
C VAL A 125 7.19 10.28 9.21
N ALA A 126 6.66 9.06 9.24
CA ALA A 126 7.46 7.85 9.29
C ALA A 126 8.38 7.71 8.06
N GLY A 127 7.90 8.04 6.86
CA GLY A 127 8.70 8.05 5.64
C GLY A 127 9.83 9.09 5.68
N LEU A 128 9.56 10.30 6.19
CA LEU A 128 10.59 11.32 6.40
C LEU A 128 11.66 10.86 7.40
N ALA A 129 11.26 10.17 8.48
CA ALA A 129 12.19 9.60 9.43
C ALA A 129 13.09 8.53 8.80
N ALA A 130 12.53 7.64 7.96
CA ALA A 130 13.31 6.67 7.17
C ALA A 130 14.28 7.37 6.22
N LEU A 131 13.85 8.43 5.52
CA LEU A 131 14.72 9.21 4.65
C LEU A 131 15.94 9.73 5.41
N GLY A 132 15.75 10.20 6.65
CA GLY A 132 16.85 10.65 7.49
C GLY A 132 17.91 9.58 7.76
N VAL A 133 17.50 8.32 7.99
CA VAL A 133 18.44 7.19 8.14
C VAL A 133 19.11 6.86 6.82
N LEU A 134 18.32 6.78 5.74
CA LEU A 134 18.81 6.49 4.41
C LEU A 134 19.89 7.50 3.97
N VAL A 135 19.58 8.78 4.07
CA VAL A 135 20.46 9.91 3.73
C VAL A 135 21.75 9.89 4.56
N ARG A 136 21.67 9.50 5.84
CA ARG A 136 22.86 9.30 6.70
C ARG A 136 23.67 8.09 6.27
N GLY A 137 23.05 6.94 6.02
CA GLY A 137 23.73 5.72 5.62
C GLY A 137 24.33 5.77 4.21
N ILE A 138 23.78 6.61 3.32
CA ILE A 138 24.35 6.88 2.00
C ILE A 138 25.72 7.60 2.09
N GLY A 139 26.03 8.26 3.20
CA GLY A 139 27.27 9.00 3.39
C GLY A 139 27.34 10.31 2.60
N ALA A 140 28.41 11.09 2.81
CA ALA A 140 28.67 12.33 2.07
C ALA A 140 29.21 12.01 0.67
N GLY A 141 28.91 12.85 -0.34
CA GLY A 141 29.44 12.69 -1.69
C GLY A 141 28.50 13.16 -2.79
N ARG A 142 29.05 13.31 -4.00
CA ARG A 142 28.27 13.68 -5.19
C ARG A 142 27.19 12.62 -5.47
N GLY A 143 26.00 13.05 -5.88
CA GLY A 143 24.87 12.14 -6.13
C GLY A 143 24.13 11.60 -4.90
N ARG A 144 24.46 12.04 -3.67
CA ARG A 144 23.76 11.64 -2.44
C ARG A 144 22.26 11.91 -2.50
N ALA A 145 21.88 13.15 -2.84
CA ALA A 145 20.48 13.55 -2.94
C ALA A 145 19.74 12.74 -3.99
N LEU A 146 20.34 12.58 -5.18
CA LEU A 146 19.77 11.78 -6.26
C LEU A 146 19.56 10.31 -5.84
N THR A 147 20.54 9.70 -5.17
CA THR A 147 20.44 8.31 -4.69
C THR A 147 19.33 8.18 -3.66
N ALA A 148 19.24 9.10 -2.70
CA ALA A 148 18.20 9.10 -1.67
C ALA A 148 16.80 9.29 -2.29
N LEU A 149 16.66 10.21 -3.24
CA LEU A 149 15.40 10.45 -3.96
C LEU A 149 15.00 9.24 -4.80
N ALA A 150 15.94 8.61 -5.50
CA ALA A 150 15.67 7.43 -6.32
C ALA A 150 15.22 6.24 -5.45
N PHE A 151 15.86 6.03 -4.29
CA PHE A 151 15.45 5.01 -3.34
C PHE A 151 14.08 5.33 -2.75
N MET A 152 13.82 6.59 -2.42
CA MET A 152 12.53 7.03 -1.91
C MET A 152 11.42 6.81 -2.94
N ALA A 153 11.63 7.23 -4.18
CA ALA A 153 10.68 7.06 -5.28
C ALA A 153 10.37 5.58 -5.53
N LEU A 154 11.39 4.72 -5.55
CA LEU A 154 11.21 3.28 -5.71
C LEU A 154 10.44 2.67 -4.53
N PHE A 155 10.75 3.06 -3.29
CA PHE A 155 10.03 2.56 -2.11
C PHE A 155 8.55 2.98 -2.13
N PHE A 156 8.26 4.24 -2.44
CA PHE A 156 6.88 4.73 -2.54
C PHE A 156 6.13 4.09 -3.71
N ALA A 157 6.78 3.89 -4.86
CA ALA A 157 6.14 3.24 -6.01
C ALA A 157 5.77 1.78 -5.69
N VAL A 158 6.72 0.99 -5.17
CA VAL A 158 6.52 -0.43 -4.85
C VAL A 158 5.63 -0.60 -3.61
N GLY A 159 5.87 0.19 -2.56
CA GLY A 159 5.05 0.19 -1.35
C GLY A 159 3.62 0.64 -1.63
N GLY A 160 3.44 1.62 -2.52
CA GLY A 160 2.13 2.03 -3.03
C GLY A 160 1.42 0.90 -3.78
N GLN A 161 2.12 0.18 -4.66
CA GLN A 161 1.57 -1.01 -5.32
C GLN A 161 1.16 -2.10 -4.33
N ALA A 162 2.04 -2.43 -3.39
CA ALA A 162 1.76 -3.42 -2.36
C ALA A 162 0.52 -3.00 -1.56
N ALA A 163 0.48 -1.75 -1.10
CA ALA A 163 -0.66 -1.21 -0.37
C ALA A 163 -1.96 -1.21 -1.21
N TRP A 164 -1.87 -1.07 -2.53
CA TRP A 164 -3.00 -1.17 -3.43
C TRP A 164 -3.55 -2.60 -3.52
N ILE A 165 -2.67 -3.59 -3.69
CA ILE A 165 -2.99 -5.02 -3.76
C ILE A 165 -3.60 -5.52 -2.44
N PHE A 166 -3.11 -5.00 -1.31
CA PHE A 166 -3.56 -5.40 0.02
C PHE A 166 -4.80 -4.64 0.53
N ARG A 167 -5.38 -3.70 -0.25
CA ARG A 167 -6.69 -3.14 0.12
C ARG A 167 -7.74 -4.27 0.19
N PRO A 168 -8.64 -4.27 1.19
CA PRO A 168 -8.92 -3.18 2.13
C PRO A 168 -8.20 -3.32 3.49
N TYR A 169 -7.38 -2.33 3.84
CA TYR A 169 -6.87 -2.15 5.22
C TYR A 169 -7.91 -1.49 6.14
N LEU A 170 -8.72 -0.63 5.53
CA LEU A 170 -9.93 -0.05 6.09
C LEU A 170 -11.09 -0.58 5.25
N GLY A 171 -11.85 -1.55 5.76
CA GLY A 171 -13.11 -1.93 5.11
C GLY A 171 -14.08 -0.73 5.09
N ARG A 172 -15.08 -0.71 4.20
CA ARG A 172 -16.19 0.28 4.21
C ARG A 172 -17.30 -0.11 5.20
N PRO A 173 -17.90 0.82 5.99
CA PRO A 173 -18.86 0.47 7.06
C PRO A 173 -20.06 -0.36 6.60
N SER A 174 -20.43 -0.24 5.32
CA SER A 174 -21.57 -0.90 4.71
C SER A 174 -21.27 -2.29 4.09
N ALA A 175 -20.02 -2.77 4.09
CA ALA A 175 -19.66 -4.04 3.46
C ALA A 175 -19.79 -5.22 4.45
N LYS A 176 -20.72 -6.16 4.18
CA LYS A 176 -21.00 -7.34 5.02
C LYS A 176 -19.89 -8.40 5.04
N VAL A 177 -18.94 -8.37 4.09
CA VAL A 177 -17.80 -9.29 4.00
C VAL A 177 -16.56 -8.48 3.64
N VAL A 178 -15.48 -8.63 4.41
CA VAL A 178 -14.18 -8.00 4.15
C VAL A 178 -13.27 -9.05 3.50
N PRO A 179 -13.09 -9.07 2.17
CA PRO A 179 -12.26 -10.07 1.52
C PRO A 179 -10.77 -9.87 1.90
N PHE A 180 -10.06 -10.98 2.14
CA PHE A 180 -8.63 -10.95 2.51
C PHE A 180 -7.75 -10.39 1.38
N LEU A 181 -8.15 -10.58 0.12
CA LEU A 181 -7.57 -10.05 -1.10
C LEU A 181 -8.70 -9.50 -1.97
N ARG A 182 -8.53 -8.32 -2.57
CA ARG A 182 -9.45 -7.84 -3.60
C ARG A 182 -9.37 -8.77 -4.81
N ALA A 183 -10.48 -8.99 -5.52
CA ALA A 183 -10.42 -9.44 -6.90
C ALA A 183 -9.62 -8.40 -7.73
N ARG A 184 -8.71 -8.85 -8.59
CA ARG A 184 -7.79 -7.99 -9.36
C ARG A 184 -8.58 -7.21 -10.42
N GLU A 185 -9.04 -6.01 -10.06
CA GLU A 185 -9.77 -5.10 -10.98
C GLU A 185 -8.86 -4.09 -11.70
N GLY A 186 -7.55 -4.01 -11.36
CA GLY A 186 -6.57 -3.16 -12.06
C GLY A 186 -5.30 -2.88 -11.24
N SER A 187 -4.23 -2.40 -11.90
CA SER A 187 -2.98 -1.98 -11.24
C SER A 187 -2.94 -0.46 -11.00
N PHE A 188 -2.15 0.03 -10.04
CA PHE A 188 -2.04 1.48 -9.82
C PHE A 188 -1.38 2.25 -10.97
N PRO A 189 -0.46 1.67 -11.78
CA PRO A 189 -0.06 2.26 -13.06
C PRO A 189 -1.25 2.50 -13.99
N ASP A 190 -2.18 1.54 -14.10
CA ASP A 190 -3.38 1.70 -14.94
C ASP A 190 -4.26 2.83 -14.42
N ALA A 191 -4.42 2.93 -13.09
CA ALA A 191 -5.21 3.99 -12.47
C ALA A 191 -4.57 5.37 -12.66
N LEU A 192 -3.24 5.50 -12.49
CA LEU A 192 -2.53 6.75 -12.75
C LEU A 192 -2.56 7.14 -14.23
N PHE A 193 -2.34 6.18 -15.13
CA PHE A 193 -2.34 6.40 -16.57
C PHE A 193 -3.73 6.81 -17.06
N ARG A 194 -4.79 6.14 -16.57
CA ARG A 194 -6.18 6.50 -16.86
C ARG A 194 -6.55 7.87 -16.28
N SER A 195 -6.14 8.20 -15.06
CA SER A 195 -6.36 9.54 -14.48
C SER A 195 -5.62 10.64 -15.25
N PHE A 196 -4.39 10.37 -15.70
CA PHE A 196 -3.61 11.32 -16.50
C PHE A 196 -4.22 11.50 -17.90
N ARG A 197 -4.62 10.42 -18.56
CA ARG A 197 -5.29 10.42 -19.88
C ARG A 197 -6.66 11.12 -19.83
N SER A 198 -7.42 10.91 -18.76
CA SER A 198 -8.69 11.61 -18.49
C SER A 198 -8.48 13.10 -18.20
N SER A 199 -7.38 13.49 -17.54
CA SER A 199 -7.03 14.91 -17.36
C SER A 199 -6.60 15.60 -18.66
N LEU A 200 -6.22 14.81 -19.66
CA LEU A 200 -5.92 15.27 -21.03
C LEU A 200 -7.15 15.15 -21.96
N GLU A 201 -8.34 14.93 -21.40
CA GLU A 201 -9.62 14.86 -22.13
C GLU A 201 -9.70 13.71 -23.16
N ILE A 202 -8.84 12.70 -23.03
CA ILE A 202 -8.86 11.49 -23.87
C ILE A 202 -9.62 10.41 -23.09
N TYR A 203 -10.88 10.21 -23.45
CA TYR A 203 -11.68 9.06 -23.00
C TYR A 203 -11.57 7.94 -24.05
N ASP A 204 -11.47 6.69 -23.60
CA ASP A 204 -11.64 5.55 -24.51
C ASP A 204 -13.15 5.32 -24.66
N ASP A 205 -13.66 5.52 -25.88
CA ASP A 205 -15.06 5.31 -26.30
C ASP A 205 -15.44 3.82 -26.39
N ASP A 206 -14.78 2.93 -25.63
CA ASP A 206 -15.07 1.50 -25.65
C ASP A 206 -16.38 1.14 -24.91
N VAL A 207 -17.09 2.14 -24.38
CA VAL A 207 -18.51 2.01 -24.06
C VAL A 207 -19.28 2.57 -25.24
N HIS A 208 -19.41 1.75 -26.28
CA HIS A 208 -20.51 1.98 -27.22
C HIS A 208 -21.78 1.98 -26.37
N PRO A 209 -22.59 3.05 -26.35
CA PRO A 209 -23.91 2.95 -25.76
C PRO A 209 -24.59 1.78 -26.49
N PRO A 210 -25.02 0.71 -25.79
CA PRO A 210 -25.61 -0.39 -26.51
C PRO A 210 -26.73 0.06 -27.41
N ASP A 211 -26.80 -0.60 -28.56
CA ASP A 211 -27.82 -0.38 -29.57
C ASP A 211 -29.19 -0.45 -28.85
N PRO A 212 -30.09 0.54 -29.03
CA PRO A 212 -31.41 0.52 -28.40
C PRO A 212 -32.18 -0.79 -28.64
N ASP A 213 -31.84 -1.50 -29.72
CA ASP A 213 -32.43 -2.78 -30.10
C ASP A 213 -31.90 -3.99 -29.29
N ASP A 214 -30.72 -3.88 -28.64
CA ASP A 214 -30.18 -4.96 -27.80
C ASP A 214 -30.93 -5.08 -26.45
N TYR A 215 -31.63 -4.01 -26.02
CA TYR A 215 -32.30 -3.94 -24.71
C TYR A 215 -33.75 -3.43 -24.85
N PRO A 216 -34.66 -4.23 -25.45
CA PRO A 216 -36.07 -3.85 -25.60
C PRO A 216 -36.80 -3.62 -24.27
N CYS A 217 -36.27 -4.15 -23.16
CA CYS A 217 -36.78 -3.92 -21.79
C CYS A 217 -36.00 -2.84 -21.00
N GLY A 218 -35.08 -2.10 -21.63
CA GLY A 218 -34.20 -1.15 -20.94
C GLY A 218 -32.95 -1.77 -20.32
N TYR A 219 -32.02 -0.91 -19.89
CA TYR A 219 -30.71 -1.33 -19.39
C TYR A 219 -30.82 -2.05 -18.04
N PRO A 220 -30.23 -3.25 -17.88
CA PRO A 220 -30.19 -3.92 -16.59
C PRO A 220 -29.20 -3.20 -15.67
N TYR A 221 -29.71 -2.35 -14.76
CA TYR A 221 -28.91 -1.85 -13.66
C TYR A 221 -28.70 -2.98 -12.63
N PRO A 222 -27.48 -3.18 -12.10
CA PRO A 222 -27.16 -4.32 -11.21
C PRO A 222 -27.94 -4.40 -9.89
N TYR A 223 -28.83 -3.44 -9.62
CA TYR A 223 -29.61 -3.35 -8.38
C TYR A 223 -31.13 -3.36 -8.59
N GLU A 224 -31.61 -3.39 -9.84
CA GLU A 224 -33.04 -3.42 -10.17
C GLU A 224 -33.38 -4.74 -10.86
N SER A 225 -34.03 -5.65 -10.14
CA SER A 225 -34.67 -6.82 -10.74
C SER A 225 -35.97 -6.36 -11.39
N GLN A 226 -35.90 -5.98 -12.67
CA GLN A 226 -37.05 -5.60 -13.46
C GLN A 226 -37.57 -6.86 -14.17
N GLU A 227 -38.76 -7.34 -13.80
CA GLU A 227 -39.44 -8.43 -14.51
C GLU A 227 -39.90 -7.90 -15.88
N CYS A 228 -39.30 -8.37 -16.98
CA CYS A 228 -39.86 -8.14 -18.31
C CYS A 228 -41.26 -8.78 -18.35
N PRO A 229 -42.32 -8.06 -18.75
CA PRO A 229 -43.61 -8.69 -18.99
C PRO A 229 -43.43 -9.76 -20.08
N ALA A 230 -43.94 -10.96 -19.82
CA ALA A 230 -43.91 -12.06 -20.78
C ALA A 230 -44.59 -11.58 -22.07
N GLY A 231 -43.79 -11.37 -23.12
CA GLY A 231 -44.32 -11.09 -24.46
C GLY A 231 -45.14 -12.28 -24.93
N ASP A 232 -46.36 -12.00 -25.35
CA ASP A 232 -47.20 -12.97 -26.05
C ASP A 232 -46.40 -13.57 -27.22
N GLY A 233 -46.29 -14.90 -27.23
CA GLY A 233 -45.64 -15.64 -28.30
C GLY A 233 -46.32 -15.40 -29.65
N PRO A 234 -45.64 -15.71 -30.76
CA PRO A 234 -46.16 -15.43 -32.09
C PRO A 234 -47.43 -16.25 -32.33
N THR A 235 -48.56 -15.57 -32.58
CA THR A 235 -49.77 -16.20 -33.11
C THR A 235 -49.55 -16.54 -34.57
N GLU A 236 -49.14 -17.78 -34.82
CA GLU A 236 -49.17 -18.44 -36.11
C GLU A 236 -50.64 -18.71 -36.49
N GLY A 237 -51.13 -18.17 -37.62
CA GLY A 237 -52.32 -18.70 -38.29
C GLY A 237 -53.36 -17.70 -38.85
N GLU A 238 -53.44 -17.66 -40.18
CA GLU A 238 -54.63 -17.46 -41.03
C GLU A 238 -55.18 -16.02 -41.23
N ARG A 239 -54.81 -15.36 -42.34
CA ARG A 239 -55.44 -15.45 -43.68
C ARG A 239 -54.71 -14.60 -44.72
#